data_AF-A0A7X7N132-F1
#
_entry.id   AF-A0A7X7N132-F1
#
_cell.length_a   1.000
_cell.length_b   1.000
_cell.length_c   1.000
_cell.angle_alpha   90.00
_cell.angle_beta   90.00
_cell.angle_gamma   90.00
#
_symmetry.space_group_name_H-M   'P 1'
#
loop_
_entity.id
_entity.type
_entity.pdbx_description
1 polymer ?
#
loop_
_entity_poly.entity_id
_entity_poly.type
_entity_poly.pdbx_seq_one_letter_code
_entity_poly.pdbx_strand_id
1 'polypeptide(L)'
;MATIPDVFHYRTLTEAIKQIKPVPRLLVDLLLKSSRSNPAKYAATKTIEFDIKRVGPILPRFVKRTSPAPARNLKNYTHVTLEPPTVKFYDDITYDEIWTMRDAGEPLTQVQMDHLSNWIADTQKEQRESITAAWEWMLAQILLTGKVTYSGTDTKFDYDFKMDSGFMGESSDWSDSTSKAPLTDLREWRVEMAKETGVMPTLAFVTPDVAKVLIENSALEKLMDNRRIEAGNLTYDFPFIG
;
A
#
# COMPACT_ATOMS: atom_id res chain seq x y z
N MET A 1 43.22 -18.78 14.51
CA MET A 1 43.14 -17.55 13.71
C MET A 1 41.75 -17.51 13.12
N ALA A 2 40.88 -16.59 13.55
CA ALA A 2 39.57 -16.45 12.95
C ALA A 2 39.78 -16.03 11.48
N THR A 3 39.29 -16.82 10.53
CA THR A 3 39.33 -16.49 9.11
C THR A 3 38.48 -15.24 8.91
N ILE A 4 39.10 -14.13 8.49
CA ILE A 4 38.37 -12.93 8.10
C ILE A 4 37.44 -13.34 6.95
N PRO A 5 36.10 -13.15 7.08
CA PRO A 5 35.17 -13.49 6.01
C PRO A 5 35.50 -12.66 4.76
N ASP A 6 35.51 -13.31 3.59
CA ASP A 6 35.65 -12.61 2.31
C ASP A 6 34.47 -11.67 2.10
N VAL A 7 34.74 -10.38 1.94
CA VAL A 7 33.74 -9.31 1.81
C VAL A 7 32.94 -9.46 0.52
N PHE A 8 33.47 -10.14 -0.51
CA PHE A 8 32.78 -10.33 -1.79
C PHE A 8 31.97 -11.63 -1.86
N HIS A 9 32.07 -12.50 -0.87
CA HIS A 9 31.36 -13.77 -0.91
C HIS A 9 29.84 -13.56 -0.72
N TYR A 10 29.00 -14.19 -1.55
CA TYR A 10 27.54 -13.95 -1.49
C TYR A 10 26.93 -14.20 -0.10
N ARG A 11 27.51 -15.09 0.72
CA ARG A 11 27.01 -15.35 2.08
C ARG A 11 27.24 -14.17 3.01
N THR A 12 28.41 -13.54 2.96
CA THR A 12 28.74 -12.37 3.80
C THR A 12 27.90 -11.18 3.36
N LEU A 13 27.74 -10.96 2.05
CA LEU A 13 26.84 -9.95 1.48
C LEU A 13 25.37 -10.19 1.90
N THR A 14 24.90 -11.44 1.87
CA THR A 14 23.52 -11.78 2.29
C THR A 14 23.30 -11.55 3.78
N GLU A 15 24.29 -11.85 4.62
CA GLU A 15 24.22 -11.58 6.06
C GLU A 15 24.21 -10.08 6.37
N ALA A 16 25.03 -9.29 5.66
CA ALA A 16 25.02 -7.83 5.76
C ALA A 16 23.63 -7.27 5.39
N ILE A 17 23.05 -7.70 4.26
CA ILE A 17 21.70 -7.29 3.83
C ILE A 17 20.65 -7.58 4.91
N LYS A 18 20.72 -8.72 5.59
CA LYS A 18 19.75 -9.08 6.66
C LYS A 18 19.82 -8.14 7.86
N GLN A 19 20.98 -7.55 8.14
CA GLN A 19 21.18 -6.62 9.26
C GLN A 19 20.71 -5.20 8.92
N ILE A 20 20.65 -4.83 7.64
CA ILE A 20 20.17 -3.51 7.21
C ILE A 20 18.74 -3.29 7.70
N LYS A 21 18.51 -2.19 8.42
CA LYS A 21 17.16 -1.76 8.80
C LYS A 21 16.49 -1.11 7.59
N PRO A 22 15.26 -1.52 7.21
CA PRO A 22 14.57 -0.88 6.11
C PRO A 22 14.18 0.56 6.49
N VAL A 23 14.21 1.44 5.50
CA VAL A 23 13.68 2.81 5.60
C VAL A 23 12.17 2.75 5.90
N PRO A 24 11.61 3.67 6.71
CA PRO A 24 10.17 3.75 6.94
C PRO A 24 9.44 3.92 5.61
N ARG A 25 8.46 3.05 5.39
CA ARG A 25 7.68 2.95 4.15
C ARG A 25 6.20 3.04 4.50
N LEU A 26 5.49 3.98 3.90
CA LEU A 26 4.12 4.34 4.29
C LEU A 26 3.11 3.31 3.78
N LEU A 27 3.09 3.03 2.48
CA LEU A 27 2.05 2.18 1.89
C LEU A 27 2.23 0.71 2.30
N VAL A 28 3.48 0.24 2.29
CA VAL A 28 3.73 -1.15 2.63
C VAL A 28 3.46 -1.43 4.10
N ASP A 29 3.84 -0.53 5.02
CA ASP A 29 3.62 -0.77 6.44
C ASP A 29 2.15 -0.60 6.82
N LEU A 30 1.42 0.32 6.17
CA LEU A 30 -0.01 0.44 6.41
C LEU A 30 -0.81 -0.75 5.85
N LEU A 31 -0.54 -1.14 4.60
CA LEU A 31 -1.36 -2.17 3.93
C LEU A 31 -0.90 -3.58 4.26
N LEU A 32 0.40 -3.86 4.11
CA LEU A 32 0.96 -5.22 4.16
C LEU A 32 1.47 -5.63 5.55
N LYS A 33 1.57 -4.72 6.53
CA LYS A 33 1.82 -5.07 7.94
C LYS A 33 0.58 -4.93 8.82
N SER A 34 -0.58 -4.60 8.25
CA SER A 34 -1.81 -4.54 9.03
C SER A 34 -2.14 -5.92 9.61
N SER A 35 -2.72 -5.98 10.81
CA SER A 35 -3.15 -7.25 11.44
C SER A 35 -4.13 -8.06 10.57
N ARG A 36 -4.79 -7.40 9.61
CA ARG A 36 -5.71 -8.00 8.64
C ARG A 36 -5.03 -8.53 7.38
N SER A 37 -3.76 -8.17 7.15
CA SER A 37 -3.01 -8.62 5.98
C SER A 37 -2.44 -10.02 6.19
N ASN A 38 -2.43 -10.81 5.11
CA ASN A 38 -1.72 -12.08 5.13
C ASN A 38 -0.21 -11.83 5.10
N PRO A 39 0.60 -12.65 5.81
CA PRO A 39 2.05 -12.54 5.72
C PRO A 39 2.51 -12.75 4.28
N ALA A 40 3.61 -12.10 3.91
CA ALA A 40 4.23 -12.28 2.61
C ALA A 40 4.52 -13.77 2.36
N LYS A 41 3.99 -14.29 1.24
CA LYS A 41 4.22 -15.66 0.80
C LYS A 41 5.28 -15.67 -0.29
N TYR A 42 6.23 -16.58 -0.18
CA TYR A 42 7.27 -16.79 -1.19
C TYR A 42 6.90 -17.99 -2.05
N ALA A 43 6.92 -17.81 -3.37
CA ALA A 43 6.77 -18.88 -4.33
C ALA A 43 8.15 -19.42 -4.72
N ALA A 44 8.30 -20.75 -4.81
CA ALA A 44 9.53 -21.38 -5.30
C ALA A 44 9.62 -21.38 -6.84
N THR A 45 8.49 -21.20 -7.51
CA THR A 45 8.34 -21.17 -8.96
C THR A 45 8.40 -19.75 -9.51
N LYS A 46 8.68 -19.64 -10.81
CA LYS A 46 8.64 -18.37 -11.54
C LYS A 46 7.24 -17.75 -11.55
N THR A 47 6.20 -18.58 -11.56
CA THR A 47 4.80 -18.16 -11.52
C THR A 47 4.25 -18.18 -10.10
N ILE A 48 3.39 -17.21 -9.81
CA ILE A 48 2.59 -17.13 -8.60
C ILE A 48 1.16 -17.52 -8.98
N GLU A 49 0.59 -18.45 -8.22
CA GLU A 49 -0.77 -18.93 -8.40
C GLU A 49 -1.59 -18.61 -7.16
N PHE A 50 -2.78 -18.05 -7.37
CA PHE A 50 -3.72 -17.80 -6.28
C PHE A 50 -5.16 -17.94 -6.74
N ASP A 51 -5.98 -18.36 -5.78
CA ASP A 51 -7.40 -18.62 -5.99
C ASP A 51 -8.23 -17.56 -5.28
N ILE A 52 -9.15 -16.94 -6.03
CA ILE A 52 -10.14 -16.03 -5.47
C ILE A 52 -11.45 -16.78 -5.36
N LYS A 53 -11.95 -16.90 -4.13
CA LYS A 53 -13.27 -17.44 -3.85
C LYS A 53 -14.16 -16.37 -3.24
N ARG A 54 -15.21 -15.96 -3.95
CA ARG A 54 -16.21 -15.04 -3.40
C ARG A 54 -17.24 -15.82 -2.58
N VAL A 55 -17.23 -15.63 -1.27
CA VAL A 55 -18.17 -16.29 -0.36
C VAL A 55 -19.10 -15.23 0.21
N GLY A 56 -20.41 -15.45 0.07
CA GLY A 56 -21.43 -14.59 0.65
C GLY A 56 -22.73 -15.36 0.86
N PRO A 57 -23.54 -14.98 1.87
CA PRO A 57 -24.87 -15.53 2.04
C PRO A 57 -25.72 -15.09 0.85
N ILE A 58 -26.29 -16.05 0.12
CA ILE A 58 -27.26 -15.78 -0.93
C ILE A 58 -28.64 -16.03 -0.31
N LEU A 59 -29.54 -15.07 -0.45
CA LEU A 59 -30.93 -15.25 -0.04
C LEU A 59 -31.56 -16.38 -0.90
N PRO A 60 -31.98 -17.51 -0.30
CA PRO A 60 -32.66 -18.55 -1.06
C PRO A 60 -33.99 -18.03 -1.59
N ARG A 61 -34.38 -18.49 -2.79
CA ARG A 61 -35.68 -18.13 -3.37
C ARG A 61 -36.78 -18.85 -2.60
N PHE A 62 -37.79 -18.10 -2.15
CA PHE A 62 -39.02 -18.68 -1.62
C PHE A 62 -39.81 -19.30 -2.78
N VAL A 63 -40.05 -20.60 -2.73
CA VAL A 63 -40.82 -21.33 -3.74
C VAL A 63 -42.06 -21.96 -3.12
N LYS A 64 -43.12 -22.11 -3.93
CA LYS A 64 -44.33 -22.82 -3.53
C LYS A 64 -44.00 -24.29 -3.28
N ARG A 65 -44.71 -24.93 -2.34
CA ARG A 65 -44.46 -26.32 -1.91
C ARG A 65 -44.45 -27.34 -3.06
N THR A 66 -45.24 -27.13 -4.10
CA THR A 66 -45.39 -28.04 -5.24
C THR A 66 -44.38 -27.79 -6.36
N SER A 67 -43.63 -26.70 -6.30
CA SER A 67 -42.65 -26.36 -7.33
C SER A 67 -41.30 -27.05 -7.07
N PRO A 68 -40.58 -27.46 -8.12
CA PRO A 68 -39.24 -28.04 -7.95
C PRO A 68 -38.26 -27.01 -7.37
N ALA A 69 -37.26 -27.51 -6.65
CA ALA A 69 -36.22 -26.68 -6.06
C ALA A 69 -35.40 -25.99 -7.17
N PRO A 70 -35.21 -24.66 -7.09
CA PRO A 70 -34.40 -23.95 -8.07
C PRO A 70 -32.92 -24.31 -7.92
N ALA A 71 -32.24 -24.53 -9.04
CA ALA A 71 -30.81 -24.79 -9.03
C ALA A 71 -30.03 -23.57 -8.52
N ARG A 72 -29.08 -23.80 -7.62
CA ARG A 72 -28.15 -22.78 -7.14
C ARG A 72 -26.92 -22.77 -8.06
N ASN A 73 -26.60 -21.64 -8.68
CA ASN A 73 -25.35 -21.48 -9.43
C ASN A 73 -24.25 -21.07 -8.45
N LEU A 74 -23.23 -21.93 -8.23
CA LEU A 74 -22.10 -21.66 -7.32
C LEU A 74 -20.77 -21.43 -8.06
N LYS A 75 -20.77 -20.78 -9.23
CA LYS A 75 -19.52 -20.41 -9.90
C LYS A 75 -18.87 -19.21 -9.20
N ASN A 76 -18.26 -19.48 -8.04
CA ASN A 76 -17.66 -18.46 -7.16
C ASN A 76 -16.14 -18.56 -7.06
N TYR A 77 -15.50 -19.30 -7.97
CA TYR A 77 -14.07 -19.60 -7.92
C TYR A 77 -13.40 -19.14 -9.21
N THR A 78 -12.30 -18.41 -9.04
CA THR A 78 -11.42 -18.01 -10.14
C THR A 78 -9.98 -18.31 -9.76
N HIS A 79 -9.32 -19.12 -10.59
CA HIS A 79 -7.88 -19.38 -10.49
C HIS A 79 -7.14 -18.31 -11.29
N VAL A 80 -6.07 -17.77 -10.70
CA VAL A 80 -5.22 -16.75 -11.32
C VAL A 80 -3.78 -17.23 -11.28
N THR A 81 -3.13 -17.21 -12.44
CA THR A 81 -1.70 -17.46 -12.60
C THR A 81 -1.04 -16.19 -13.11
N LEU A 82 0.01 -15.73 -12.43
CA LEU A 82 0.74 -14.51 -12.76
C LEU A 82 2.25 -14.75 -12.71
N GLU A 83 2.97 -14.28 -13.72
CA GLU A 83 4.42 -14.18 -13.68
C GLU A 83 4.80 -12.72 -13.29
N PRO A 84 5.37 -12.47 -12.11
CA PRO A 84 5.77 -11.12 -11.70
C PRO A 84 7.00 -10.62 -12.47
N PRO A 85 7.19 -9.30 -12.61
CA PRO A 85 8.39 -8.75 -13.20
C PRO A 85 9.61 -8.96 -12.29
N THR A 86 10.77 -9.20 -12.88
CA THR A 86 12.04 -9.30 -12.15
C THR A 86 12.69 -7.94 -11.99
N VAL A 87 13.00 -7.54 -10.76
CA VAL A 87 13.81 -6.34 -10.47
C VAL A 87 15.24 -6.76 -10.22
N LYS A 88 16.16 -6.29 -11.07
CA LYS A 88 17.61 -6.51 -10.93
C LYS A 88 18.34 -5.27 -11.44
N PHE A 89 19.38 -4.89 -10.72
CA PHE A 89 20.32 -3.85 -11.12
C PHE A 89 21.64 -4.12 -10.39
N TYR A 90 22.70 -3.50 -10.87
CA TYR A 90 24.03 -3.59 -10.30
C TYR A 90 24.62 -2.19 -10.28
N ASP A 91 25.50 -1.94 -9.31
CA ASP A 91 26.30 -0.74 -9.22
C ASP A 91 27.76 -1.15 -9.39
N ASP A 92 28.48 -0.39 -10.21
CA ASP A 92 29.91 -0.63 -10.43
C ASP A 92 30.72 -0.06 -9.26
N ILE A 93 31.71 -0.82 -8.80
CA ILE A 93 32.65 -0.38 -7.77
C ILE A 93 34.00 -0.18 -8.46
N THR A 94 34.40 1.08 -8.64
CA THR A 94 35.68 1.39 -9.29
C THR A 94 36.79 1.61 -8.25
N TYR A 95 37.99 1.14 -8.57
CA TYR A 95 39.14 1.25 -7.68
C TYR A 95 39.49 2.71 -7.37
N ASP A 96 39.46 3.59 -8.38
CA ASP A 96 39.86 4.99 -8.21
C ASP A 96 38.94 5.73 -7.25
N GLU A 97 37.62 5.50 -7.32
CA GLU A 97 36.63 6.12 -6.43
C GLU A 97 36.87 5.73 -4.97
N ILE A 98 37.14 4.45 -4.69
CA ILE A 98 37.45 3.95 -3.34
C ILE A 98 38.69 4.64 -2.74
N TRP A 99 39.71 4.97 -3.53
CA TRP A 99 40.95 5.52 -2.97
C TRP A 99 41.05 7.04 -3.02
N THR A 100 40.17 7.69 -3.79
CA THR A 100 40.19 9.14 -3.98
C THR A 100 39.04 9.86 -3.28
N MET A 101 37.88 9.19 -3.15
CA MET A 101 36.73 9.74 -2.43
C MET A 101 36.88 9.52 -0.94
N ARG A 102 36.30 10.44 -0.16
CA ARG A 102 36.30 10.39 1.30
C ARG A 102 34.87 10.24 1.78
N ASP A 103 34.69 9.45 2.83
CA ASP A 103 33.39 9.35 3.47
C ASP A 103 33.08 10.62 4.27
N ALA A 104 31.80 10.92 4.41
CA ALA A 104 31.34 12.05 5.22
C ALA A 104 31.72 11.81 6.69
N GLY A 105 32.62 12.67 7.22
CA GLY A 105 33.07 12.60 8.61
C GLY A 105 34.51 12.12 8.81
N GLU A 106 35.21 11.72 7.75
CA GLU A 106 36.62 11.33 7.84
C GLU A 106 37.54 12.54 8.07
N PRO A 107 38.65 12.41 8.82
CA PRO A 107 39.65 13.46 8.97
C PRO A 107 40.37 13.75 7.64
N LEU A 108 40.82 14.99 7.44
CA LEU A 108 41.52 15.40 6.20
C LEU A 108 42.88 14.72 6.01
N THR A 109 43.44 14.14 7.06
CA THR A 109 44.85 13.73 7.13
C THR A 109 45.10 12.23 7.11
N GLN A 110 44.06 11.39 7.24
CA GLN A 110 44.19 9.94 7.28
C GLN A 110 43.00 9.27 6.57
N VAL A 111 43.30 8.35 5.66
CA VAL A 111 42.32 7.46 5.02
C VAL A 111 42.26 6.17 5.85
N GLN A 112 41.07 5.77 6.29
CA GLN A 112 40.89 4.51 7.01
C GLN A 112 40.93 3.31 6.04
N MET A 113 41.48 2.19 6.50
CA MET A 113 41.63 0.97 5.69
C MET A 113 40.30 0.23 5.40
N ASP A 114 39.19 0.67 6.01
CA ASP A 114 37.87 0.00 5.97
C ASP A 114 36.90 0.66 4.97
N HIS A 115 37.37 1.59 4.14
CA HIS A 115 36.52 2.36 3.21
C HIS A 115 35.76 1.47 2.20
N LEU A 116 36.42 0.43 1.67
CA LEU A 116 35.79 -0.54 0.78
C LEU A 116 34.58 -1.24 1.42
N SER A 117 34.68 -1.64 2.69
CA SER A 117 33.57 -2.31 3.39
C SER A 117 32.41 -1.36 3.68
N ASN A 118 32.71 -0.10 4.02
CA ASN A 118 31.67 0.93 4.23
C ASN A 118 30.94 1.22 2.91
N TRP A 119 31.69 1.40 1.82
CA TRP A 119 31.13 1.62 0.50
C TRP A 119 30.18 0.50 0.08
N ILE A 120 30.62 -0.77 0.21
CA ILE A 120 29.77 -1.93 -0.11
C ILE A 120 28.50 -1.94 0.76
N ALA A 121 28.61 -1.59 2.04
CA ALA A 121 27.45 -1.53 2.93
C ALA A 121 26.47 -0.42 2.53
N ASP A 122 26.96 0.76 2.16
CA ASP A 122 26.14 1.89 1.70
C ASP A 122 25.49 1.57 0.35
N THR A 123 26.22 1.00 -0.61
CA THR A 123 25.65 0.54 -1.88
C THR A 123 24.55 -0.50 -1.64
N GLN A 124 24.75 -1.49 -0.77
CA GLN A 124 23.71 -2.47 -0.44
C GLN A 124 22.48 -1.84 0.19
N LYS A 125 22.67 -0.81 1.01
CA LYS A 125 21.58 -0.06 1.63
C LYS A 125 20.78 0.70 0.56
N GLU A 126 21.44 1.43 -0.34
CA GLU A 126 20.80 2.14 -1.45
C GLU A 126 20.06 1.21 -2.42
N GLN A 127 20.67 0.06 -2.75
CA GLN A 127 20.03 -0.97 -3.56
C GLN A 127 18.75 -1.47 -2.89
N ARG A 128 18.82 -1.77 -1.59
CA ARG A 128 17.63 -2.20 -0.84
C ARG A 128 16.56 -1.11 -0.79
N GLU A 129 16.94 0.15 -0.63
CA GLU A 129 16.03 1.29 -0.63
C GLU A 129 15.30 1.42 -1.97
N SER A 130 16.02 1.29 -3.09
CA SER A 130 15.44 1.34 -4.43
C SER A 130 14.46 0.19 -4.71
N ILE A 131 14.77 -1.02 -4.23
CA ILE A 131 13.83 -2.16 -4.30
C ILE A 131 12.57 -1.86 -3.47
N THR A 132 12.71 -1.29 -2.27
CA THR A 132 11.55 -0.93 -1.45
C THR A 132 10.71 0.19 -2.06
N ALA A 133 11.33 1.17 -2.71
CA ALA A 133 10.63 2.23 -3.44
C ALA A 133 9.86 1.66 -4.64
N ALA A 134 10.41 0.66 -5.34
CA ALA A 134 9.70 -0.04 -6.41
C ALA A 134 8.43 -0.75 -5.90
N TRP A 135 8.48 -1.36 -4.71
CA TRP A 135 7.29 -1.94 -4.09
C TRP A 135 6.24 -0.90 -3.72
N GLU A 136 6.65 0.25 -3.16
CA GLU A 136 5.72 1.35 -2.88
C GLU A 136 5.09 1.91 -4.15
N TRP A 137 5.89 2.09 -5.20
CA TRP A 137 5.39 2.54 -6.49
C TRP A 137 4.36 1.57 -7.09
N MET A 138 4.60 0.25 -7.02
CA MET A 138 3.61 -0.75 -7.44
C MET A 138 2.33 -0.67 -6.61
N LEU A 139 2.43 -0.54 -5.28
CA LEU A 139 1.26 -0.38 -4.42
C LEU A 139 0.49 0.91 -4.72
N ALA A 140 1.18 2.01 -5.00
CA ALA A 140 0.56 3.27 -5.36
C ALA A 140 -0.23 3.15 -6.67
N GLN A 141 0.32 2.47 -7.68
CA GLN A 141 -0.42 2.19 -8.92
C GLN A 141 -1.67 1.35 -8.65
N ILE A 142 -1.55 0.28 -7.87
CA ILE A 142 -2.71 -0.57 -7.51
C ILE A 142 -3.82 0.25 -6.85
N LEU A 143 -3.48 1.14 -5.93
CA LEU A 143 -4.46 1.98 -5.23
C LEU A 143 -5.14 3.00 -6.14
N LEU A 144 -4.41 3.59 -7.09
CA LEU A 144 -4.92 4.67 -7.92
C LEU A 144 -5.62 4.19 -9.19
N THR A 145 -5.07 3.17 -9.85
CA THR A 145 -5.54 2.70 -11.16
C THR A 145 -6.19 1.32 -11.11
N GLY A 146 -6.01 0.58 -10.01
CA GLY A 146 -6.43 -0.83 -9.92
C GLY A 146 -5.58 -1.77 -10.78
N LYS A 147 -4.52 -1.27 -11.42
CA LYS A 147 -3.66 -2.03 -12.35
C LYS A 147 -2.20 -1.67 -12.11
N VAL A 148 -1.30 -2.61 -12.36
CA VAL A 148 0.14 -2.33 -12.38
C VAL A 148 0.59 -2.34 -13.81
N THR A 149 1.09 -1.19 -14.28
CA THR A 149 1.62 -1.01 -15.63
C THR A 149 3.04 -0.51 -15.56
N TYR A 150 3.95 -1.26 -16.16
CA TYR A 150 5.35 -0.92 -16.29
C TYR A 150 5.79 -1.11 -17.75
N SER A 151 6.37 -0.05 -18.32
CA SER A 151 6.97 -0.06 -19.65
C SER A 151 8.44 0.33 -19.54
N GLY A 152 9.31 -0.67 -19.44
CA GLY A 152 10.75 -0.50 -19.60
C GLY A 152 11.18 -0.70 -21.06
N THR A 153 12.48 -0.52 -21.32
CA THR A 153 13.08 -0.71 -22.66
C THR A 153 12.89 -2.14 -23.17
N ASP A 154 13.11 -3.13 -22.30
CA ASP A 154 13.12 -4.56 -22.68
C ASP A 154 11.92 -5.35 -22.15
N THR A 155 11.17 -4.79 -21.19
CA THR A 155 10.09 -5.50 -20.51
C THR A 155 8.86 -4.64 -20.35
N LYS A 156 7.72 -5.18 -20.79
CA LYS A 156 6.39 -4.64 -20.49
C LYS A 156 5.70 -5.57 -19.52
N PHE A 157 5.17 -5.01 -18.44
CA PHE A 157 4.35 -5.73 -17.48
C PHE A 157 3.04 -4.96 -17.33
N ASP A 158 1.93 -5.65 -17.59
CA ASP A 158 0.59 -5.12 -17.43
C ASP A 158 -0.24 -6.20 -16.73
N TYR A 159 -0.73 -5.87 -15.54
CA TYR A 159 -1.60 -6.75 -14.80
C TYR A 159 -2.75 -5.97 -14.15
N ASP A 160 -3.97 -6.38 -14.49
CA ASP A 160 -5.21 -5.79 -14.02
C ASP A 160 -5.78 -6.61 -12.85
N PHE A 161 -5.94 -5.98 -11.69
CA PHE A 161 -6.56 -6.61 -10.53
C PHE A 161 -8.09 -6.69 -10.64
N LYS A 162 -8.67 -6.20 -11.74
CA LYS A 162 -10.12 -6.17 -12.02
C LYS A 162 -10.89 -5.45 -10.92
N MET A 163 -10.33 -4.33 -10.46
CA MET A 163 -11.06 -3.40 -9.60
C MET A 163 -12.25 -2.83 -10.39
N ASP A 164 -13.39 -2.66 -9.72
CA ASP A 164 -14.58 -2.13 -10.38
C ASP A 164 -14.36 -0.65 -10.76
N SER A 165 -14.52 -0.35 -12.05
CA SER A 165 -14.34 0.99 -12.61
C SER A 165 -15.34 2.01 -12.07
N GLY A 166 -16.43 1.56 -11.44
CA GLY A 166 -17.41 2.45 -10.78
C GLY A 166 -16.81 3.32 -9.67
N PHE A 167 -15.71 2.88 -9.04
CA PHE A 167 -15.06 3.61 -7.94
C PHE A 167 -14.01 4.63 -8.39
N MET A 168 -13.83 4.81 -9.70
CA MET A 168 -12.70 5.56 -10.28
C MET A 168 -13.14 6.77 -11.12
N GLY A 169 -14.42 7.15 -11.03
CA GLY A 169 -14.98 8.25 -11.81
C GLY A 169 -14.71 9.63 -11.21
N GLU A 170 -14.47 10.61 -12.08
CA GLU A 170 -14.42 12.03 -11.74
C GLU A 170 -15.84 12.62 -11.86
N SER A 171 -16.60 12.65 -10.76
CA SER A 171 -17.94 13.27 -10.77
C SER A 171 -18.11 14.45 -9.82
N SER A 172 -17.22 14.61 -8.83
CA SER A 172 -17.39 15.60 -7.77
C SER A 172 -16.39 16.74 -7.91
N ASP A 173 -16.88 17.93 -8.27
CA ASP A 173 -16.10 19.16 -8.19
C ASP A 173 -16.21 19.73 -6.76
N TRP A 174 -15.06 19.94 -6.12
CA TRP A 174 -14.95 20.53 -4.78
C TRP A 174 -14.44 21.99 -4.81
N SER A 175 -14.52 22.66 -5.96
CA SER A 175 -14.11 24.06 -6.13
C SER A 175 -14.94 25.05 -5.29
N ASP A 176 -16.19 24.70 -4.92
CA ASP A 176 -17.06 25.53 -4.09
C ASP A 176 -16.76 25.37 -2.59
N SER A 177 -16.15 26.40 -1.99
CA SER A 177 -15.74 26.46 -0.58
C SER A 177 -16.90 26.65 0.42
N THR A 178 -18.14 26.82 -0.06
CA THR A 178 -19.33 26.97 0.79
C THR A 178 -20.17 25.70 0.91
N SER A 179 -19.91 24.71 0.05
CA SER A 179 -20.63 23.45 0.03
C SER A 179 -20.09 22.43 1.04
N LYS A 180 -20.98 21.61 1.60
CA LYS A 180 -20.62 20.42 2.41
C LYS A 180 -20.29 19.19 1.57
N ALA A 181 -20.27 19.32 0.25
CA ALA A 181 -20.01 18.25 -0.72
C ALA A 181 -18.81 17.36 -0.33
N PRO A 182 -17.65 17.89 0.11
CA PRO A 182 -16.51 17.01 0.41
C PRO A 182 -16.79 16.00 1.53
N LEU A 183 -17.59 16.36 2.55
CA LEU A 183 -17.90 15.45 3.65
C LEU A 183 -18.99 14.43 3.28
N THR A 184 -19.97 14.84 2.48
CA THR A 184 -21.04 13.95 2.00
C THR A 184 -20.48 12.91 1.05
N ASP A 185 -19.65 13.34 0.10
CA ASP A 185 -19.04 12.48 -0.90
C ASP A 185 -18.13 11.43 -0.24
N LEU A 186 -17.28 11.83 0.70
CA LEU A 186 -16.44 10.90 1.46
C LEU A 186 -17.26 9.86 2.26
N ARG A 187 -18.46 10.22 2.73
CA ARG A 187 -19.36 9.29 3.44
C ARG A 187 -20.05 8.35 2.47
N GLU A 188 -20.50 8.85 1.33
CA GLU A 188 -21.15 8.06 0.29
C GLU A 188 -20.17 7.02 -0.28
N TRP A 189 -18.96 7.45 -0.66
CA TRP A 189 -17.90 6.55 -1.11
C TRP A 189 -17.54 5.50 -0.05
N ARG A 190 -17.47 5.89 1.24
CA ARG A 190 -17.25 4.94 2.33
C ARG A 190 -18.35 3.87 2.39
N VAL A 191 -19.62 4.26 2.24
CA VAL A 191 -20.76 3.34 2.30
C VAL A 191 -20.79 2.43 1.08
N GLU A 192 -20.50 2.96 -0.11
CA GLU A 192 -20.43 2.18 -1.36
C GLU A 192 -19.31 1.13 -1.30
N MET A 193 -18.11 1.52 -0.90
CA MET A 193 -17.00 0.57 -0.71
C MET A 193 -17.33 -0.53 0.31
N ALA A 194 -18.06 -0.18 1.38
CA ALA A 194 -18.44 -1.14 2.40
C ALA A 194 -19.53 -2.12 1.94
N LYS A 195 -20.41 -1.73 1.00
CA LYS A 195 -21.39 -2.64 0.40
C LYS A 195 -20.70 -3.72 -0.44
N GLU A 196 -19.67 -3.36 -1.20
CA GLU A 196 -18.94 -4.30 -2.05
C GLU A 196 -17.92 -5.16 -1.29
N THR A 197 -17.14 -4.54 -0.40
CA THR A 197 -16.03 -5.23 0.29
C THR A 197 -16.44 -5.83 1.64
N GLY A 198 -17.57 -5.40 2.22
CA GLY A 198 -17.95 -5.72 3.59
C GLY A 198 -17.08 -5.05 4.67
N VAL A 199 -16.12 -4.21 4.27
CA VAL A 199 -15.18 -3.52 5.18
C VAL A 199 -15.39 -2.02 5.08
N MET A 200 -15.53 -1.38 6.24
CA MET A 200 -15.62 0.08 6.34
C MET A 200 -14.21 0.69 6.30
N PRO A 201 -13.83 1.45 5.26
CA PRO A 201 -12.52 2.11 5.21
C PRO A 201 -12.43 3.21 6.27
N THR A 202 -11.28 3.24 6.97
CA THR A 202 -11.02 4.19 8.07
C THR A 202 -10.05 5.30 7.69
N LEU A 203 -9.16 5.05 6.73
CA LEU A 203 -8.14 5.98 6.26
C LEU A 203 -8.41 6.35 4.80
N ALA A 204 -8.20 7.62 4.45
CA ALA A 204 -8.20 8.12 3.09
C ALA A 204 -6.84 8.75 2.78
N PHE A 205 -6.32 8.50 1.58
CA PHE A 205 -5.13 9.16 1.06
C PHE A 205 -5.57 10.32 0.17
N VAL A 206 -4.90 11.46 0.33
CA VAL A 206 -5.30 12.72 -0.29
C VAL A 206 -4.06 13.42 -0.82
N THR A 207 -4.15 14.03 -2.00
CA THR A 207 -3.07 14.84 -2.56
C THR A 207 -2.99 16.20 -1.84
N PRO A 208 -1.85 16.90 -1.86
CA PRO A 208 -1.71 18.19 -1.19
C PRO A 208 -2.77 19.22 -1.61
N ASP A 209 -3.22 19.19 -2.87
CA ASP A 209 -4.19 20.16 -3.36
C ASP A 209 -5.61 19.86 -2.88
N VAL A 210 -6.01 18.59 -2.84
CA VAL A 210 -7.30 18.21 -2.24
C VAL A 210 -7.28 18.47 -0.73
N ALA A 211 -6.13 18.31 -0.07
CA ALA A 211 -5.98 18.66 1.35
C ALA A 211 -6.17 20.16 1.60
N LYS A 212 -5.64 21.05 0.73
CA LYS A 212 -5.88 22.50 0.82
C LYS A 212 -7.37 22.82 0.69
N VAL A 213 -8.03 22.26 -0.33
CA VAL A 213 -9.48 22.47 -0.55
C VAL A 213 -10.31 22.02 0.65
N LEU A 214 -9.96 20.90 1.28
CA LEU A 214 -10.64 20.41 2.49
C LEU A 214 -10.43 21.33 3.70
N ILE A 215 -9.24 21.88 3.88
CA ILE A 215 -8.91 22.76 5.02
C ILE A 215 -9.56 24.14 4.86
N GLU A 216 -9.57 24.68 3.64
CA GLU A 216 -10.09 26.02 3.32
C GLU A 216 -11.63 26.06 3.18
N ASN A 217 -12.30 24.91 3.27
CA ASN A 217 -13.76 24.85 3.16
C ASN A 217 -14.45 25.39 4.43
N SER A 218 -15.14 26.52 4.26
CA SER A 218 -15.85 27.23 5.34
C SER A 218 -16.97 26.42 6.00
N ALA A 219 -17.57 25.45 5.30
CA ALA A 219 -18.60 24.58 5.85
C ALA A 219 -18.00 23.50 6.75
N LEU A 220 -16.79 23.02 6.45
CA LEU A 220 -16.03 22.11 7.31
C LEU A 220 -15.51 22.82 8.55
N GLU A 221 -15.00 24.05 8.41
CA GLU A 221 -14.55 24.88 9.53
C GLU A 221 -15.64 25.02 10.60
N LYS A 222 -16.88 25.34 10.20
CA LYS A 222 -18.04 25.43 11.12
C LYS A 222 -18.35 24.13 11.85
N LEU A 223 -18.14 22.97 11.20
CA LEU A 223 -18.35 21.67 11.85
C LEU A 223 -17.22 21.32 12.82
N MET A 224 -15.99 21.72 12.51
CA MET A 224 -14.83 21.55 13.40
C MET A 224 -14.90 22.46 14.61
N ASP A 225 -15.36 23.70 14.45
CA ASP A 225 -15.52 24.66 15.54
C ASP A 225 -16.67 24.26 16.49
N ASN A 226 -17.79 23.76 15.94
CA ASN A 226 -18.90 23.23 16.75
C ASN A 226 -18.50 22.05 17.65
N ARG A 227 -17.43 21.27 17.32
CA ARG A 227 -16.92 20.23 18.23
C ARG A 227 -16.28 20.79 19.50
N ARG A 228 -15.96 22.09 19.54
CA ARG A 228 -15.42 22.78 20.71
C ARG A 228 -16.51 23.39 21.60
N ILE A 229 -17.76 23.39 21.15
CA ILE A 229 -18.93 23.76 21.93
C ILE A 229 -19.55 22.47 22.48
N GLU A 230 -19.21 22.10 23.72
CA GLU A 230 -20.07 21.18 24.49
C GLU A 230 -21.38 21.91 24.82
N ALA A 231 -22.33 21.87 23.89
CA ALA A 231 -23.69 22.33 24.13
C ALA A 231 -24.41 21.29 25.01
N GLY A 232 -24.37 21.53 26.33
CA GLY A 232 -25.33 21.08 27.34
C GLY A 232 -25.97 19.70 27.15
N ASN A 233 -25.53 18.74 27.96
CA ASN A 233 -26.30 17.52 28.22
C ASN A 233 -27.71 17.91 28.71
N LEU A 234 -28.72 17.75 27.84
CA LEU A 234 -30.13 17.75 28.21
C LEU A 234 -30.60 16.30 28.25
N THR A 235 -30.44 15.68 29.42
CA THR A 235 -31.12 14.42 29.77
C THR A 235 -32.58 14.73 30.05
N TYR A 236 -33.48 14.34 29.15
CA TYR A 236 -34.90 14.25 29.45
C TYR A 236 -35.17 12.86 30.03
N ASP A 237 -35.27 12.77 31.36
CA ASP A 237 -35.82 11.61 32.04
C ASP A 237 -37.34 11.71 31.99
N PHE A 238 -37.97 10.91 31.14
CA PHE A 238 -39.41 10.70 31.20
C PHE A 238 -39.65 9.43 32.02
N PRO A 239 -40.18 9.52 33.25
CA PRO A 239 -40.54 8.33 34.01
C PRO A 239 -41.67 7.60 33.26
N PHE A 240 -41.36 6.41 32.78
CA PHE A 240 -42.35 5.53 32.17
C PHE A 240 -43.31 5.05 33.27
N ILE A 241 -44.53 5.57 33.25
CA ILE A 241 -45.68 5.00 33.98
C ILE A 241 -46.42 4.12 32.97
N GLY A 242 -46.42 2.81 33.21
CA GLY A 242 -47.28 1.82 32.53
C GLY A 242 -46.52 0.73 31.79
#